data_AF-A0A0X8JI42-F1
#
_entry.id   AF-A0A0X8JI42-F1
#
_cell.length_a   1.000
_cell.length_b   1.000
_cell.length_c   1.000
_cell.angle_alpha   90.00
_cell.angle_beta   90.00
_cell.angle_gamma   90.00
#
_symmetry.space_group_name_H-M   'P 1'
#
loop_
_entity.id
_entity.type
_entity.pdbx_description
1 polymer ?
#
loop_
_entity_poly.entity_id
_entity_poly.type
_entity_poly.pdbx_seq_one_letter_code
_entity_poly.pdbx_strand_id
1 'polypeptide(L)'
;MILRRTQSLCPICLRRIEAVYERPETAGTEKGVFLRKTCPEHGVFSVPAWLALEPVDAQGVVPGVVNAPPFESWSRPKSPSYPEEPRTAVARGCPFDCGLCPLHAQHTCTGLVEVTMRCDLACPVCYAGAGSAEEAPPPDPPLAALAAQLDSLKTASGACNVQISGGEPTIREDLPAIVTLARERGFGLVQLNTNGLRLGRDAGYAARLRAAGLDSVYLQWDGVREAVFETMRGRACLNLKRLAVEACAAAGLGVVLVATLARHVNDGEVGDLLRLALALGPAVRGVHFQPVSSFGRYPWALSNAPRLTLPEVMAALVRQAPELVRMEHFHPPGCEHALCSFSAAYRRTGVEGAELEWLPQAGQSCCSPVPPPAAEGARKARQFVALHWKGAERIPAADTPGGAALPERADDFSRFLNRAGAERRFTVSAMAFQDAYSLDLERVRGCCIHVVQADGRLVPFCLHNLTARDGARLYSGAWA
;
A
#
# COMPACT_ATOMS: atom_id res chain seq x y z
N MET A 1 13.02 -22.27 -18.99
CA MET A 1 13.99 -22.35 -17.87
C MET A 1 13.31 -22.04 -16.52
N ILE A 2 13.44 -22.90 -15.51
CA ILE A 2 12.95 -22.64 -14.14
C ILE A 2 13.98 -21.78 -13.39
N LEU A 3 13.53 -20.70 -12.73
CA LEU A 3 14.37 -19.77 -11.97
C LEU A 3 14.23 -19.95 -10.46
N ARG A 4 13.01 -20.16 -9.96
CA ARG A 4 12.73 -20.31 -8.52
C ARG A 4 11.49 -21.19 -8.33
N ARG A 5 11.48 -21.99 -7.26
CA ARG A 5 10.31 -22.79 -6.84
C ARG A 5 9.63 -22.12 -5.65
N THR A 6 8.31 -22.27 -5.54
CA THR A 6 7.49 -21.78 -4.42
C THR A 6 6.20 -22.63 -4.34
N GLN A 7 5.33 -22.28 -3.39
CA GLN A 7 3.96 -22.79 -3.30
C GLN A 7 2.97 -21.66 -3.55
N SER A 8 1.77 -22.04 -4.00
CA SER A 8 0.68 -21.14 -4.33
C SER A 8 -0.67 -21.77 -3.97
N LEU A 9 -1.76 -21.10 -4.32
CA LEU A 9 -3.10 -21.66 -4.28
C LEU A 9 -3.64 -21.87 -5.70
N CYS A 10 -4.44 -22.92 -5.87
CA CYS A 10 -5.25 -23.09 -7.07
C CYS A 10 -6.29 -21.97 -7.16
N PRO A 11 -6.41 -21.25 -8.30
CA PRO A 11 -7.40 -20.19 -8.43
C PRO A 11 -8.87 -20.64 -8.38
N ILE A 12 -9.13 -21.95 -8.45
CA ILE A 12 -10.48 -22.53 -8.46
C ILE A 12 -10.82 -23.13 -7.10
N CYS A 13 -10.08 -24.15 -6.65
CA CYS A 13 -10.40 -24.83 -5.39
C CYS A 13 -9.61 -24.34 -4.16
N LEU A 14 -8.76 -23.32 -4.31
CA LEU A 14 -7.89 -22.78 -3.25
C LEU A 14 -6.99 -23.80 -2.54
N ARG A 15 -6.80 -25.00 -3.11
CA ARG A 15 -5.84 -25.98 -2.60
C ARG A 15 -4.41 -25.45 -2.74
N ARG A 16 -3.57 -25.71 -1.73
CA ARG A 16 -2.13 -25.44 -1.81
C ARG A 16 -1.48 -26.32 -2.88
N ILE A 17 -0.79 -25.70 -3.82
CA ILE A 17 -0.16 -26.35 -4.98
C ILE A 17 1.25 -25.84 -5.21
N GLU A 18 2.06 -26.63 -5.92
CA GLU A 18 3.41 -26.24 -6.33
C GLU A 18 3.37 -25.18 -7.44
N ALA A 19 4.31 -24.25 -7.39
CA ALA A 19 4.47 -23.20 -8.38
C ALA A 19 5.95 -22.90 -8.64
N VAL A 20 6.24 -22.37 -9.83
CA VAL A 20 7.59 -22.03 -10.27
C VAL A 20 7.59 -20.68 -10.97
N TYR A 21 8.61 -19.88 -10.70
CA TYR A 21 8.99 -18.79 -11.57
C TYR A 21 9.83 -19.36 -12.70
N GLU A 22 9.43 -19.11 -13.93
CA GLU A 22 10.09 -19.61 -15.13
C GLU A 22 10.16 -18.56 -16.24
N ARG A 23 11.14 -18.70 -17.11
CA ARG A 23 11.14 -18.07 -18.45
C ARG A 23 10.63 -19.12 -19.45
N PRO A 24 9.43 -18.95 -20.02
CA PRO A 24 8.93 -19.86 -21.03
C PRO A 24 9.78 -19.74 -22.31
N GLU A 25 9.98 -20.85 -23.02
CA GLU A 25 10.68 -20.86 -24.31
C GLU A 25 9.82 -20.27 -25.44
N THR A 26 8.49 -20.32 -25.29
CA THR A 26 7.49 -19.90 -26.28
C THR A 26 6.47 -18.91 -25.68
N ALA A 27 6.93 -17.87 -25.00
CA ALA A 27 6.07 -16.88 -24.33
C ALA A 27 5.26 -15.96 -25.29
N GLY A 28 5.04 -16.37 -26.55
CA GLY A 28 4.45 -15.51 -27.57
C GLY A 28 5.28 -14.24 -27.80
N THR A 29 4.63 -13.08 -27.85
CA THR A 29 5.28 -11.76 -27.99
C THR A 29 5.84 -11.20 -26.67
N GLU A 30 5.46 -11.76 -25.52
CA GLU A 30 5.83 -11.22 -24.21
C GLU A 30 7.05 -11.94 -23.62
N LYS A 31 8.21 -11.28 -23.62
CA LYS A 31 9.40 -11.81 -22.96
C LYS A 31 9.34 -11.49 -21.46
N GLY A 32 9.72 -12.43 -20.60
CA GLY A 32 9.73 -12.18 -19.15
C GLY A 32 9.76 -13.42 -18.28
N VAL A 33 9.55 -13.20 -16.99
CA VAL A 33 9.37 -14.25 -15.97
C VAL A 33 7.89 -14.38 -15.64
N PHE A 34 7.41 -15.61 -15.64
CA PHE A 34 6.04 -15.98 -15.35
C PHE A 34 5.98 -16.84 -14.10
N LEU A 35 4.93 -16.68 -13.31
CA LEU A 35 4.59 -17.59 -12.22
C LEU A 35 3.66 -18.68 -12.77
N ARG A 36 4.20 -19.88 -12.97
CA ARG A 36 3.43 -21.05 -13.42
C ARG A 36 3.07 -21.92 -12.23
N LYS A 37 1.83 -22.37 -12.15
CA LYS A 37 1.32 -23.28 -11.10
C LYS A 37 0.55 -24.43 -11.73
N THR A 38 0.58 -25.60 -11.08
CA THR A 38 -0.12 -26.80 -11.58
C THR A 38 -1.04 -27.36 -10.50
N CYS A 39 -2.33 -27.41 -10.79
CA CYS A 39 -3.32 -28.10 -9.98
C CYS A 39 -3.63 -29.47 -10.60
N PRO A 40 -3.61 -30.57 -9.82
CA PRO A 40 -3.97 -31.90 -10.34
C PRO A 40 -5.39 -31.99 -10.91
N GLU A 41 -6.32 -31.17 -10.40
CA GLU A 41 -7.74 -31.18 -10.79
C GLU A 41 -8.06 -30.13 -11.86
N HIS A 42 -7.39 -28.99 -11.83
CA HIS A 42 -7.76 -27.81 -12.61
C HIS A 42 -6.72 -27.38 -13.66
N GLY A 43 -5.66 -28.16 -13.83
CA GLY A 43 -4.64 -27.94 -14.85
C GLY A 43 -3.61 -26.86 -14.51
N VAL A 44 -3.06 -26.24 -15.55
CA VAL A 44 -1.95 -25.28 -15.45
C VAL A 44 -2.47 -23.86 -15.51
N PHE A 45 -1.92 -23.00 -14.66
CA PHE A 45 -2.13 -21.56 -14.71
C PHE A 45 -0.78 -20.87 -14.83
N SER A 46 -0.73 -19.78 -15.59
CA SER A 46 0.46 -18.95 -15.75
C SER A 46 0.05 -17.48 -15.71
N VAL A 47 0.87 -16.64 -15.08
CA VAL A 47 0.65 -15.20 -15.03
C VAL A 47 2.00 -14.48 -15.14
N PRO A 48 2.09 -13.35 -15.86
CA PRO A 48 3.29 -12.52 -15.84
C PRO A 48 3.63 -12.11 -14.40
N ALA A 49 4.86 -12.36 -13.99
CA ALA A 49 5.37 -11.96 -12.68
C ALA A 49 6.39 -10.82 -12.79
N TRP A 50 7.19 -10.83 -13.87
CA TRP A 50 8.22 -9.84 -14.12
C TRP A 50 8.47 -9.76 -15.62
N LEU A 51 7.75 -8.88 -16.32
CA LEU A 51 7.93 -8.75 -17.76
C LEU A 51 9.27 -8.10 -18.08
N ALA A 52 9.96 -8.68 -19.06
CA ALA A 52 11.07 -8.02 -19.70
C ALA A 52 10.46 -6.97 -20.64
N LEU A 53 10.98 -5.76 -20.53
CA LEU A 53 10.65 -4.69 -21.46
C LEU A 53 11.78 -4.73 -22.48
N GLU A 54 11.44 -4.99 -23.74
CA GLU A 54 12.43 -5.38 -24.76
C GLU A 54 13.65 -4.44 -24.80
N PRO A 55 14.89 -4.99 -24.88
CA PRO A 55 16.07 -4.18 -25.05
C PRO A 55 16.36 -3.92 -26.54
N VAL A 56 16.71 -2.66 -26.82
CA VAL A 56 17.99 -2.22 -27.38
C VAL A 56 18.86 -3.24 -28.15
N ASP A 57 19.43 -2.78 -29.27
CA ASP A 57 20.48 -3.47 -30.04
C ASP A 57 21.76 -3.77 -29.22
N ALA A 58 22.73 -4.42 -29.85
CA ALA A 58 23.96 -4.95 -29.24
C ALA A 58 24.85 -3.89 -28.53
N GLN A 59 24.48 -2.62 -28.57
CA GLN A 59 25.20 -1.47 -28.02
C GLN A 59 24.54 -0.91 -26.74
N GLY A 60 23.41 -1.46 -26.29
CA GLY A 60 22.91 -1.30 -24.92
C GLY A 60 22.29 0.05 -24.55
N VAL A 61 22.21 1.03 -25.45
CA VAL A 61 21.31 2.19 -25.29
C VAL A 61 20.60 2.57 -26.60
N VAL A 62 19.27 2.36 -26.67
CA VAL A 62 18.39 2.99 -27.67
C VAL A 62 17.69 4.13 -26.93
N PRO A 63 17.79 5.38 -27.41
CA PRO A 63 17.06 6.50 -26.81
C PRO A 63 15.57 6.18 -26.66
N GLY A 64 15.05 6.24 -25.43
CA GLY A 64 13.64 5.96 -25.11
C GLY A 64 13.33 4.53 -24.66
N VAL A 65 14.27 3.59 -24.73
CA VAL A 65 14.10 2.24 -24.15
C VAL A 65 14.48 2.26 -22.67
N VAL A 66 13.57 1.80 -21.82
CA VAL A 66 13.78 1.72 -20.37
C VAL A 66 13.98 0.26 -19.97
N ASN A 67 15.21 -0.09 -19.61
CA ASN A 67 15.55 -1.42 -19.13
C ASN A 67 15.11 -1.56 -17.67
N ALA A 68 14.10 -2.40 -17.42
CA ALA A 68 13.77 -2.78 -16.06
C ALA A 68 14.86 -3.68 -15.45
N PRO A 69 15.08 -3.61 -14.13
CA PRO A 69 16.05 -4.47 -13.46
C PRO A 69 15.73 -5.96 -13.70
N PRO A 70 16.75 -6.80 -13.95
CA PRO A 70 16.56 -8.25 -14.06
C PRO A 70 15.85 -8.83 -12.83
N PHE A 71 15.02 -9.85 -13.05
CA PHE A 71 14.28 -10.53 -11.99
C PHE A 71 15.21 -11.08 -10.89
N GLU A 72 16.35 -11.63 -11.27
CA GLU A 72 17.33 -12.23 -10.36
C GLU A 72 18.08 -11.20 -9.52
N SER A 73 18.33 -10.01 -10.08
CA SER A 73 19.03 -8.94 -9.35
C SER A 73 18.07 -8.13 -8.48
N TRP A 74 16.77 -8.20 -8.73
CA TRP A 74 15.74 -7.54 -7.91
C TRP A 74 15.53 -8.24 -6.57
N SER A 75 16.48 -8.05 -5.67
CA SER A 75 16.44 -8.60 -4.32
C SER A 75 17.07 -7.65 -3.32
N ARG A 76 16.60 -7.73 -2.07
CA ARG A 76 17.24 -7.13 -0.91
C ARG A 76 17.37 -8.21 0.16
N PRO A 77 18.49 -8.95 0.19
CA PRO A 77 18.67 -10.05 1.13
C PRO A 77 18.45 -9.60 2.57
N LYS A 78 17.73 -10.42 3.34
CA LYS A 78 17.41 -10.21 4.75
C LYS A 78 17.20 -11.55 5.42
N SER A 79 17.57 -11.67 6.69
CA SER A 79 17.26 -12.87 7.47
C SER A 79 15.80 -12.83 7.94
N PRO A 80 15.06 -13.95 7.89
CA PRO A 80 13.71 -14.06 8.44
C PRO A 80 13.64 -13.57 9.90
N SER A 81 12.52 -12.94 10.25
CA SER A 81 12.24 -12.51 11.62
C SER A 81 10.88 -13.05 12.03
N TYR A 82 10.88 -14.10 12.86
CA TYR A 82 9.67 -14.80 13.27
C TYR A 82 9.04 -14.13 14.50
N PRO A 83 7.71 -14.18 14.67
CA PRO A 83 7.05 -13.73 15.89
C PRO A 83 7.60 -14.47 17.12
N GLU A 84 7.97 -13.73 18.16
CA GLU A 84 8.42 -14.31 19.44
C GLU A 84 7.27 -15.04 20.15
N GLU A 85 6.06 -14.48 20.06
CA GLU A 85 4.82 -15.05 20.59
C GLU A 85 3.79 -15.24 19.46
N PRO A 86 3.89 -16.33 18.68
CA PRO A 86 2.92 -16.61 17.62
C PRO A 86 1.51 -16.78 18.20
N ARG A 87 0.54 -16.06 17.63
CA ARG A 87 -0.85 -16.06 18.13
C ARG A 87 -1.78 -17.03 17.40
N THR A 88 -1.27 -17.73 16.39
CA THR A 88 -2.04 -18.71 15.63
C THR A 88 -1.32 -20.05 15.64
N ALA A 89 -2.00 -21.10 16.11
CA ALA A 89 -1.53 -22.47 16.03
C ALA A 89 -1.51 -22.96 14.58
N VAL A 90 -0.56 -23.83 14.24
CA VAL A 90 -0.45 -24.40 12.89
C VAL A 90 -1.03 -25.80 12.88
N ALA A 91 -2.12 -26.00 12.13
CA ALA A 91 -2.80 -27.29 11.98
C ALA A 91 -2.78 -27.76 10.51
N ARG A 92 -3.21 -26.91 9.57
CA ARG A 92 -3.24 -27.13 8.12
C ARG A 92 -2.07 -26.47 7.37
N GLY A 93 -1.33 -25.59 8.04
CA GLY A 93 -0.17 -24.89 7.49
C GLY A 93 -0.53 -23.63 6.71
N CYS A 94 0.49 -22.89 6.28
CA CYS A 94 0.31 -21.70 5.44
C CYS A 94 -0.39 -22.07 4.09
N PRO A 95 -1.41 -21.34 3.63
CA PRO A 95 -2.00 -20.12 4.22
C PRO A 95 -3.23 -20.37 5.12
N PHE A 96 -3.64 -21.61 5.37
CA PHE A 96 -4.93 -21.91 5.99
C PHE A 96 -5.07 -21.57 7.47
N ASP A 97 -3.95 -21.38 8.18
CA ASP A 97 -3.89 -20.97 9.58
C ASP A 97 -3.07 -19.67 9.74
N CYS A 98 -3.20 -18.73 8.81
CA CYS A 98 -2.43 -17.49 8.86
C CYS A 98 -2.93 -16.55 9.98
N GLY A 99 -2.02 -15.71 10.51
CA GLY A 99 -2.26 -14.86 11.67
C GLY A 99 -1.02 -14.62 12.54
N LEU A 100 0.05 -14.00 11.99
CA LEU A 100 1.41 -14.01 12.58
C LEU A 100 1.78 -15.39 13.17
N CYS A 101 1.73 -16.42 12.34
CA CYS A 101 2.02 -17.80 12.75
C CYS A 101 3.54 -18.03 12.91
N PRO A 102 3.98 -19.17 13.49
CA PRO A 102 5.40 -19.48 13.68
C PRO A 102 6.24 -19.53 12.40
N LEU A 103 5.60 -19.72 11.24
CA LEU A 103 6.26 -19.74 9.92
C LEU A 103 6.27 -18.38 9.23
N HIS A 104 5.68 -17.36 9.84
CA HIS A 104 5.61 -16.02 9.27
C HIS A 104 6.94 -15.29 9.50
N ALA A 105 7.61 -14.90 8.42
CA ALA A 105 9.02 -14.51 8.43
C ALA A 105 9.24 -12.99 8.57
N GLN A 106 8.22 -12.24 9.00
CA GLN A 106 8.28 -10.79 9.17
C GLN A 106 7.26 -10.28 10.21
N HIS A 107 7.53 -9.13 10.83
CA HIS A 107 6.61 -8.44 11.74
C HIS A 107 5.71 -7.43 11.02
N THR A 108 4.62 -7.06 11.67
CA THR A 108 3.73 -6.02 11.16
C THR A 108 4.44 -4.65 11.11
N CYS A 109 4.54 -4.10 9.91
CA CYS A 109 4.92 -2.72 9.63
C CYS A 109 3.66 -1.82 9.73
N THR A 110 2.55 -2.28 9.14
CA THR A 110 1.27 -1.58 9.09
C THR A 110 0.12 -2.55 9.39
N GLY A 111 -0.69 -2.23 10.40
CA GLY A 111 -1.95 -2.92 10.67
C GLY A 111 -3.14 -2.18 10.07
N LEU A 112 -4.00 -2.86 9.33
CA LEU A 112 -5.29 -2.36 8.87
C LEU A 112 -6.39 -2.79 9.84
N VAL A 113 -7.23 -1.84 10.26
CA VAL A 113 -8.47 -2.12 10.99
C VAL A 113 -9.64 -1.71 10.11
N GLU A 114 -10.46 -2.68 9.71
CA GLU A 114 -11.66 -2.46 8.92
C GLU A 114 -12.82 -2.07 9.83
N VAL A 115 -13.27 -0.82 9.75
CA VAL A 115 -14.25 -0.25 10.69
C VAL A 115 -15.68 -0.27 10.17
N THR A 116 -15.89 -0.62 8.91
CA THR A 116 -17.22 -0.68 8.29
C THR A 116 -17.15 -1.46 6.98
N MET A 117 -18.24 -2.11 6.58
CA MET A 117 -18.42 -2.64 5.21
C MET A 117 -19.41 -1.81 4.37
N ARG A 118 -19.93 -0.72 4.95
CA ARG A 118 -20.74 0.24 4.22
C ARG A 118 -19.81 1.10 3.33
N CYS A 119 -20.34 1.63 2.23
CA CYS A 119 -19.61 2.54 1.35
C CYS A 119 -20.60 3.44 0.61
N ASP A 120 -20.24 4.70 0.36
CA ASP A 120 -21.01 5.65 -0.46
C ASP A 120 -20.63 5.57 -1.97
N LEU A 121 -19.87 4.53 -2.34
CA LEU A 121 -19.53 4.15 -3.71
C LEU A 121 -19.80 2.66 -3.95
N ALA A 122 -20.11 2.33 -5.20
CA ALA A 122 -20.23 0.96 -5.71
C ALA A 122 -19.17 0.70 -6.80
N CYS A 123 -17.90 0.96 -6.49
CA CYS A 123 -16.80 0.94 -7.48
C CYS A 123 -16.77 -0.38 -8.28
N PRO A 124 -16.67 -0.34 -9.63
CA PRO A 124 -16.49 -1.53 -10.45
C PRO A 124 -15.28 -2.38 -10.04
N VAL A 125 -14.21 -1.73 -9.57
CA VAL A 125 -13.02 -2.39 -9.00
C VAL A 125 -12.91 -2.05 -7.51
N CYS A 126 -13.11 -3.04 -6.64
CA CYS A 126 -13.10 -2.87 -5.19
C CYS A 126 -12.64 -4.13 -4.45
N TYR A 127 -11.53 -4.04 -3.72
CA TYR A 127 -11.03 -5.19 -2.94
C TYR A 127 -11.98 -5.59 -1.81
N ALA A 128 -12.64 -4.62 -1.15
CA ALA A 128 -13.52 -4.90 -0.02
C ALA A 128 -14.86 -5.53 -0.45
N GLY A 129 -15.27 -5.32 -1.72
CA GLY A 129 -16.59 -5.68 -2.21
C GLY A 129 -17.73 -4.83 -1.61
N ALA A 130 -17.40 -3.75 -0.89
CA ALA A 130 -18.36 -2.89 -0.21
C ALA A 130 -19.28 -2.12 -1.19
N GLY A 131 -20.44 -1.69 -0.68
CA GLY A 131 -21.41 -0.88 -1.44
C GLY A 131 -22.13 -1.61 -2.57
N SER A 132 -22.12 -2.96 -2.58
CA SER A 132 -23.03 -3.73 -3.47
C SER A 132 -24.47 -3.59 -2.99
N ALA A 133 -25.41 -3.52 -3.95
CA ALA A 133 -26.85 -3.49 -3.67
C ALA A 133 -27.43 -4.88 -3.37
N GLU A 134 -26.68 -5.94 -3.65
CA GLU A 134 -27.16 -7.33 -3.63
C GLU A 134 -27.27 -7.90 -2.20
N GLU A 135 -26.47 -7.40 -1.25
CA GLU A 135 -26.49 -7.84 0.15
C GLU A 135 -26.34 -6.65 1.09
N ALA A 136 -27.17 -6.60 2.14
CA ALA A 136 -26.99 -5.61 3.19
C ALA A 136 -25.65 -5.85 3.90
N PRO A 137 -24.81 -4.81 4.06
CA PRO A 137 -23.54 -4.98 4.75
C PRO A 137 -23.79 -5.39 6.20
N PRO A 138 -22.87 -6.17 6.80
CA PRO A 138 -22.94 -6.52 8.21
C PRO A 138 -22.92 -5.26 9.09
N PRO A 139 -23.45 -5.34 10.32
CA PRO A 139 -23.38 -4.23 11.27
C PRO A 139 -21.95 -3.78 11.50
N ASP A 140 -21.78 -2.47 11.65
CA ASP A 140 -20.49 -1.90 11.99
C ASP A 140 -20.05 -2.35 13.41
N PRO A 141 -18.74 -2.57 13.63
CA PRO A 141 -18.22 -2.95 14.94
C PRO A 141 -18.45 -1.81 15.94
N PRO A 142 -18.84 -2.12 17.19
CA PRO A 142 -18.85 -1.14 18.25
C PRO A 142 -17.41 -0.71 18.60
N LEU A 143 -17.26 0.48 19.17
CA LEU A 143 -15.97 1.02 19.60
C LEU A 143 -15.19 0.06 20.51
N ALA A 144 -15.87 -0.71 21.37
CA ALA A 144 -15.25 -1.70 22.24
C ALA A 144 -14.58 -2.85 21.47
N ALA A 145 -15.18 -3.31 20.37
CA ALA A 145 -14.59 -4.34 19.52
C ALA A 145 -13.36 -3.79 18.77
N LEU A 146 -13.47 -2.57 18.23
CA LEU A 146 -12.36 -1.88 17.59
C LEU A 146 -11.19 -1.65 18.57
N ALA A 147 -11.49 -1.28 19.81
CA ALA A 147 -10.52 -1.16 20.88
C ALA A 147 -9.75 -2.48 21.10
N ALA A 148 -10.46 -3.60 21.23
CA ALA A 148 -9.84 -4.92 21.41
C ALA A 148 -8.96 -5.34 20.20
N GLN A 149 -9.38 -5.01 18.98
CA GLN A 149 -8.58 -5.23 17.77
C GLN A 149 -7.30 -4.40 17.79
N LEU A 150 -7.39 -3.12 18.13
CA LEU A 150 -6.23 -2.24 18.25
C LEU A 150 -5.27 -2.71 19.36
N ASP A 151 -5.80 -3.18 20.49
CA ASP A 151 -4.99 -3.76 21.58
C ASP A 151 -4.27 -5.03 21.13
N SER A 152 -4.93 -5.87 20.35
CA SER A 152 -4.34 -7.09 19.77
C SER A 152 -3.23 -6.76 18.78
N LEU A 153 -3.44 -5.77 17.91
CA LEU A 153 -2.42 -5.25 17.00
C LEU A 153 -1.21 -4.71 17.75
N LYS A 154 -1.44 -3.86 18.76
CA LYS A 154 -0.38 -3.24 19.57
C LYS A 154 0.44 -4.30 20.29
N THR A 155 -0.21 -5.28 20.91
CA THR A 155 0.47 -6.33 21.67
C THR A 155 1.28 -7.23 20.75
N ALA A 156 0.74 -7.62 19.58
CA ALA A 156 1.43 -8.53 18.66
C ALA A 156 2.57 -7.87 17.86
N SER A 157 2.53 -6.54 17.68
CA SER A 157 3.43 -5.85 16.74
C SER A 157 4.30 -4.76 17.36
N GLY A 158 4.04 -4.38 18.61
CA GLY A 158 4.73 -3.28 19.30
C GLY A 158 4.51 -1.93 18.61
N ALA A 159 5.60 -1.24 18.25
CA ALA A 159 5.51 0.00 17.48
C ALA A 159 5.20 -0.33 16.01
N CYS A 160 3.97 -0.04 15.56
CA CYS A 160 3.55 -0.12 14.15
C CYS A 160 2.72 1.10 13.75
N ASN A 161 2.49 1.24 12.45
CA ASN A 161 1.52 2.18 11.90
C ASN A 161 0.15 1.51 11.85
N VAL A 162 -0.91 2.29 12.02
CA VAL A 162 -2.28 1.79 11.87
C VAL A 162 -3.00 2.53 10.75
N GLN A 163 -3.67 1.77 9.90
CA GLN A 163 -4.57 2.27 8.87
C GLN A 163 -6.01 1.95 9.27
N ILE A 164 -6.84 2.98 9.35
CA ILE A 164 -8.28 2.85 9.49
C ILE A 164 -8.86 2.72 8.08
N SER A 165 -9.52 1.59 7.80
CA SER A 165 -10.00 1.20 6.48
C SER A 165 -11.38 0.53 6.58
N GLY A 166 -11.82 -0.15 5.52
CA GLY A 166 -13.08 -0.89 5.44
C GLY A 166 -13.67 -0.77 4.04
N GLY A 167 -14.98 -0.53 3.96
CA GLY A 167 -15.60 0.08 2.79
C GLY A 167 -15.18 1.55 2.66
N GLU A 168 -15.97 2.47 3.22
CA GLU A 168 -15.59 3.87 3.34
C GLU A 168 -15.68 4.33 4.81
N PRO A 169 -14.56 4.46 5.54
CA PRO A 169 -14.61 4.80 6.97
C PRO A 169 -15.33 6.11 7.26
N THR A 170 -15.30 7.08 6.34
CA THR A 170 -15.88 8.41 6.56
C THR A 170 -17.41 8.42 6.59
N ILE A 171 -18.09 7.31 6.28
CA ILE A 171 -19.54 7.19 6.52
C ILE A 171 -19.91 6.96 7.99
N ARG A 172 -18.93 6.64 8.84
CA ARG A 172 -19.12 6.52 10.28
C ARG A 172 -19.05 7.90 10.93
N GLU A 173 -20.14 8.30 11.57
CA GLU A 173 -20.19 9.55 12.35
C GLU A 173 -19.23 9.53 13.55
N ASP A 174 -18.99 8.35 14.12
CA ASP A 174 -18.06 8.14 15.23
C ASP A 174 -16.61 7.91 14.78
N LEU A 175 -16.26 8.13 13.51
CA LEU A 175 -14.87 8.01 13.01
C LEU A 175 -13.86 8.83 13.83
N PRO A 176 -14.13 10.08 14.27
CA PRO A 176 -13.21 10.80 15.15
C PRO A 176 -12.91 10.04 16.45
N ALA A 177 -13.90 9.37 17.06
CA ALA A 177 -13.67 8.57 18.26
C ALA A 177 -12.78 7.36 17.98
N ILE A 178 -12.92 6.73 16.81
CA ILE A 178 -12.05 5.62 16.39
C ILE A 178 -10.61 6.08 16.19
N VAL A 179 -10.42 7.25 15.59
CA VAL A 179 -9.09 7.88 15.43
C VAL A 179 -8.47 8.14 16.82
N THR A 180 -9.24 8.69 17.76
CA THR A 180 -8.78 8.89 19.15
C THR A 180 -8.38 7.57 19.80
N LEU A 181 -9.20 6.51 19.68
CA LEU A 181 -8.88 5.18 20.23
C LEU A 181 -7.53 4.64 19.72
N ALA A 182 -7.23 4.83 18.44
CA ALA A 182 -5.95 4.46 17.88
C ALA A 182 -4.82 5.35 18.44
N ARG A 183 -4.99 6.67 18.49
CA ARG A 183 -3.98 7.61 18.98
C ARG A 183 -3.59 7.33 20.44
N GLU A 184 -4.56 7.09 21.31
CA GLU A 184 -4.35 6.82 22.74
C GLU A 184 -3.54 5.54 22.99
N ARG A 185 -3.56 4.58 22.06
CA ARG A 185 -2.76 3.34 22.12
C ARG A 185 -1.32 3.52 21.64
N GLY A 186 -0.94 4.75 21.27
CA GLY A 186 0.43 5.11 20.91
C GLY A 186 0.92 4.45 19.62
N PHE A 187 0.07 4.37 18.58
CA PHE A 187 0.55 4.05 17.23
C PHE A 187 1.38 5.20 16.67
N GLY A 188 2.48 4.87 15.97
CA GLY A 188 3.43 5.87 15.48
C GLY A 188 2.88 6.75 14.35
N LEU A 189 1.91 6.22 13.61
CA LEU A 189 1.14 6.93 12.59
C LEU A 189 -0.28 6.37 12.59
N VAL A 190 -1.28 7.25 12.73
CA VAL A 190 -2.69 6.92 12.47
C VAL A 190 -3.05 7.47 11.09
N GLN A 191 -3.32 6.57 10.14
CA GLN A 191 -3.62 6.90 8.75
C GLN A 191 -5.04 6.47 8.38
N LEU A 192 -5.72 7.27 7.57
CA LEU A 192 -7.08 7.00 7.09
C LEU A 192 -7.05 6.61 5.62
N ASN A 193 -7.57 5.43 5.29
CA ASN A 193 -7.84 5.02 3.91
C ASN A 193 -9.25 5.48 3.52
N THR A 194 -9.37 6.29 2.47
CA THR A 194 -10.67 6.87 2.09
C THR A 194 -10.74 7.20 0.60
N ASN A 195 -11.96 7.16 0.06
CA ASN A 195 -12.30 7.68 -1.25
C ASN A 195 -12.29 9.22 -1.33
N GLY A 196 -12.32 9.89 -0.18
CA GLY A 196 -12.20 11.35 -0.03
C GLY A 196 -13.48 12.15 -0.29
N LEU A 197 -14.61 11.52 -0.63
CA LEU A 197 -15.83 12.26 -0.99
C LEU A 197 -16.36 13.10 0.17
N ARG A 198 -16.43 12.55 1.39
CA ARG A 198 -16.84 13.32 2.57
C ARG A 198 -15.84 14.41 2.91
N LEU A 199 -14.53 14.12 2.82
CA LEU A 199 -13.47 15.12 3.06
C LEU A 199 -13.61 16.35 2.14
N GLY A 200 -13.98 16.15 0.88
CA GLY A 200 -14.18 17.24 -0.08
C GLY A 200 -15.53 17.98 0.03
N ARG A 201 -16.54 17.38 0.67
CA ARG A 201 -17.90 17.95 0.78
C ARG A 201 -18.19 18.58 2.14
N ASP A 202 -17.72 17.97 3.22
CA ASP A 202 -18.04 18.35 4.60
C ASP A 202 -16.96 19.31 5.14
N ALA A 203 -17.28 20.60 5.13
CA ALA A 203 -16.39 21.64 5.61
C ALA A 203 -15.95 21.40 7.07
N GLY A 204 -14.64 21.49 7.32
CA GLY A 204 -14.06 21.29 8.65
C GLY A 204 -13.96 19.82 9.10
N TYR A 205 -14.45 18.84 8.32
CA TYR A 205 -14.34 17.43 8.69
C TYR A 205 -12.88 16.97 8.81
N ALA A 206 -12.01 17.38 7.88
CA ALA A 206 -10.58 17.13 7.95
C ALA A 206 -9.95 17.69 9.25
N ALA A 207 -10.39 18.87 9.69
CA ALA A 207 -9.93 19.48 10.93
C ALA A 207 -10.41 18.70 12.17
N ARG A 208 -11.65 18.19 12.17
CA ARG A 208 -12.16 17.30 13.24
C ARG A 208 -11.34 16.02 13.36
N LEU A 209 -11.03 15.37 12.24
CA LEU A 209 -10.19 14.17 12.22
C LEU A 209 -8.76 14.47 12.68
N ARG A 210 -8.19 15.60 12.27
CA ARG A 210 -6.89 16.05 12.77
C ARG A 210 -6.91 16.27 14.28
N ALA A 211 -7.94 16.92 14.82
CA ALA A 211 -8.09 17.15 16.25
C ALA A 211 -8.21 15.85 17.04
N ALA A 212 -8.83 14.81 16.47
CA ALA A 212 -8.88 13.47 17.04
C ALA A 212 -7.52 12.72 17.02
N GLY A 213 -6.52 13.24 16.30
CA GLY A 213 -5.17 12.67 16.25
C GLY A 213 -4.81 11.98 14.94
N LEU A 214 -5.58 12.18 13.86
CA LEU A 214 -5.23 11.68 12.53
C LEU A 214 -3.95 12.36 12.03
N ASP A 215 -3.01 11.57 11.51
CA ASP A 215 -1.71 12.07 11.04
C ASP A 215 -1.66 12.21 9.51
N SER A 216 -2.29 11.28 8.77
CA SER A 216 -2.20 11.20 7.31
C SER A 216 -3.47 10.60 6.67
N VAL A 217 -3.73 10.98 5.42
CA VAL A 217 -4.79 10.43 4.57
C VAL A 217 -4.17 9.66 3.40
N TYR A 218 -4.55 8.40 3.26
CA TYR A 218 -4.25 7.52 2.14
C TYR A 218 -5.43 7.62 1.16
N LEU A 219 -5.33 8.60 0.26
CA LEU A 219 -6.44 9.08 -0.56
C LEU A 219 -6.49 8.34 -1.90
N GLN A 220 -7.59 7.63 -2.15
CA GLN A 220 -7.82 7.00 -3.44
C GLN A 220 -7.82 8.06 -4.57
N TRP A 221 -6.94 7.92 -5.57
CA TRP A 221 -6.81 8.82 -6.70
C TRP A 221 -6.22 8.11 -7.94
N ASP A 222 -7.03 7.80 -8.96
CA ASP A 222 -6.60 6.87 -10.03
C ASP A 222 -6.06 7.53 -11.31
N GLY A 223 -6.35 8.79 -11.58
CA GLY A 223 -6.01 9.42 -12.85
C GLY A 223 -6.07 10.94 -12.81
N VAL A 224 -5.84 11.56 -13.97
CA VAL A 224 -5.90 13.03 -14.12
C VAL A 224 -7.16 13.49 -14.86
N ARG A 225 -8.01 12.54 -15.29
CA ARG A 225 -9.22 12.75 -16.10
C ARG A 225 -10.44 12.10 -15.43
N GLU A 226 -11.63 12.69 -15.59
CA GLU A 226 -12.87 12.13 -15.01
C GLU A 226 -13.20 10.72 -15.55
N ALA A 227 -12.95 10.46 -16.84
CA ALA A 227 -13.21 9.16 -17.46
C ALA A 227 -12.51 7.97 -16.75
N VAL A 228 -11.35 8.20 -16.12
CA VAL A 228 -10.67 7.18 -15.30
C VAL A 228 -11.49 6.86 -14.06
N PHE A 229 -12.03 7.87 -13.38
CA PHE A 229 -12.86 7.69 -12.19
C PHE A 229 -14.22 7.11 -12.52
N GLU A 230 -14.82 7.48 -13.64
CA GLU A 230 -16.06 6.85 -14.14
C GLU A 230 -15.84 5.35 -14.37
N THR A 231 -14.72 4.97 -14.98
CA THR A 231 -14.36 3.57 -15.23
C THR A 231 -14.05 2.81 -13.93
N MET A 232 -13.22 3.38 -13.05
CA MET A 232 -12.68 2.67 -11.88
C MET A 232 -13.57 2.75 -10.64
N ARG A 233 -14.33 3.85 -10.51
CA ARG A 233 -15.15 4.18 -9.33
C ARG A 233 -16.64 4.28 -9.62
N GLY A 234 -17.03 4.21 -10.90
CA GLY A 234 -18.43 4.23 -11.33
C GLY A 234 -19.05 5.63 -11.35
N ARG A 235 -18.27 6.69 -11.13
CA ARG A 235 -18.73 8.08 -11.22
C ARG A 235 -17.59 9.10 -11.34
N ALA A 236 -17.91 10.26 -11.92
CA ALA A 236 -17.08 11.44 -11.84
C ALA A 236 -16.89 11.89 -10.38
N CYS A 237 -15.65 12.13 -9.98
CA CYS A 237 -15.31 12.55 -8.62
C CYS A 237 -13.97 13.28 -8.48
N LEU A 238 -13.32 13.67 -9.59
CA LEU A 238 -12.02 14.35 -9.55
C LEU A 238 -12.09 15.68 -8.78
N ASN A 239 -13.14 16.49 -9.02
CA ASN A 239 -13.29 17.77 -8.31
C ASN A 239 -13.43 17.59 -6.79
N LEU A 240 -14.24 16.62 -6.34
CA LEU A 240 -14.39 16.34 -4.91
C LEU A 240 -13.07 15.87 -4.28
N LYS A 241 -12.25 15.12 -5.03
CA LYS A 241 -10.92 14.70 -4.55
C LYS A 241 -9.97 15.89 -4.45
N ARG A 242 -10.00 16.86 -5.37
CA ARG A 242 -9.25 18.12 -5.25
C ARG A 242 -9.62 18.87 -3.96
N LEU A 243 -10.91 19.06 -3.73
CA LEU A 243 -11.42 19.68 -2.50
C LEU A 243 -11.00 18.91 -1.24
N ALA A 244 -10.94 17.58 -1.30
CA ALA A 244 -10.45 16.76 -0.20
C ALA A 244 -8.96 17.04 0.11
N VAL A 245 -8.11 17.17 -0.92
CA VAL A 245 -6.70 17.53 -0.74
C VAL A 245 -6.57 18.93 -0.13
N GLU A 246 -7.35 19.90 -0.59
CA GLU A 246 -7.37 21.26 -0.04
C GLU A 246 -7.80 21.27 1.44
N ALA A 247 -8.86 20.53 1.78
CA ALA A 247 -9.33 20.39 3.16
C ALA A 247 -8.28 19.73 4.06
N CYS A 248 -7.60 18.69 3.57
CA CYS A 248 -6.49 18.05 4.28
C CYS A 248 -5.31 19.00 4.48
N ALA A 249 -4.94 19.76 3.45
CA ALA A 249 -3.86 20.75 3.50
C ALA A 249 -4.18 21.84 4.55
N ALA A 250 -5.39 22.40 4.53
CA ALA A 250 -5.85 23.39 5.50
C ALA A 250 -5.87 22.85 6.95
N ALA A 251 -6.13 21.55 7.12
CA ALA A 251 -6.07 20.86 8.40
C ALA A 251 -4.65 20.44 8.83
N GLY A 252 -3.64 20.58 7.97
CA GLY A 252 -2.26 20.12 8.22
C GLY A 252 -2.08 18.61 8.16
N LEU A 253 -2.97 17.89 7.46
CA LEU A 253 -2.88 16.45 7.22
C LEU A 253 -2.03 16.15 5.98
N GLY A 254 -1.09 15.21 6.11
CA GLY A 254 -0.32 14.71 4.96
C GLY A 254 -1.16 13.77 4.10
N VAL A 255 -1.15 13.94 2.78
CA VAL A 255 -1.93 13.15 1.83
C VAL A 255 -0.99 12.28 0.99
N VAL A 256 -1.28 11.00 0.85
CA VAL A 256 -0.67 10.12 -0.15
C VAL A 256 -1.73 9.82 -1.20
N LEU A 257 -1.46 10.12 -2.47
CA LEU A 257 -2.36 9.76 -3.56
C LEU A 257 -2.16 8.29 -3.91
N VAL A 258 -3.26 7.55 -4.00
CA VAL A 258 -3.23 6.10 -4.16
C VAL A 258 -3.94 5.71 -5.44
N ALA A 259 -3.16 5.38 -6.45
CA ALA A 259 -3.66 5.09 -7.79
C ALA A 259 -3.77 3.59 -8.02
N THR A 260 -5.00 3.09 -8.18
CA THR A 260 -5.19 1.73 -8.67
C THR A 260 -4.92 1.72 -10.18
N LEU A 261 -3.93 0.97 -10.64
CA LEU A 261 -3.54 0.93 -12.06
C LEU A 261 -4.11 -0.30 -12.76
N ALA A 262 -4.82 -0.07 -13.86
CA ALA A 262 -5.27 -1.11 -14.79
C ALA A 262 -4.70 -0.83 -16.17
N ARG A 263 -4.16 -1.88 -16.80
CA ARG A 263 -3.65 -1.84 -18.17
C ARG A 263 -4.73 -1.31 -19.12
N HIS A 264 -4.34 -0.40 -20.01
CA HIS A 264 -5.21 0.28 -20.99
C HIS A 264 -6.30 1.18 -20.40
N VAL A 265 -6.31 1.41 -19.08
CA VAL A 265 -7.27 2.34 -18.44
C VAL A 265 -6.56 3.63 -18.04
N ASN A 266 -5.49 3.51 -17.25
CA ASN A 266 -4.76 4.65 -16.68
C ASN A 266 -3.25 4.42 -16.58
N ASP A 267 -2.73 3.32 -17.14
CA ASP A 267 -1.30 3.06 -17.24
C ASP A 267 -0.56 4.06 -18.14
N GLY A 268 -1.28 4.72 -19.06
CA GLY A 268 -0.80 5.85 -19.86
C GLY A 268 -0.67 7.19 -19.12
N GLU A 269 -1.11 7.29 -17.87
CA GLU A 269 -1.18 8.56 -17.10
C GLU A 269 -0.28 8.59 -15.86
N VAL A 270 0.57 7.57 -15.65
CA VAL A 270 1.38 7.50 -14.42
C VAL A 270 2.34 8.69 -14.28
N GLY A 271 2.87 9.21 -15.39
CA GLY A 271 3.71 10.42 -15.38
C GLY A 271 2.91 11.70 -15.08
N ASP A 272 1.72 11.84 -15.68
CA ASP A 272 0.83 12.98 -15.43
C ASP A 272 0.30 12.99 -14.00
N LEU A 273 0.06 11.82 -13.42
CA LEU A 273 -0.27 11.67 -12.01
C LEU A 273 0.86 12.16 -11.10
N LEU A 274 2.13 11.90 -11.44
CA LEU A 274 3.25 12.46 -10.69
C LEU A 274 3.27 13.99 -10.76
N ARG A 275 3.14 14.57 -11.96
CA ARG A 275 3.10 16.03 -12.15
C ARG A 275 1.94 16.66 -11.39
N LEU A 276 0.76 16.05 -11.46
CA LEU A 276 -0.43 16.49 -10.73
C LEU A 276 -0.20 16.44 -9.22
N ALA A 277 0.39 15.37 -8.70
CA ALA A 277 0.68 15.24 -7.27
C ALA A 277 1.64 16.32 -6.75
N LEU A 278 2.59 16.77 -7.59
CA LEU A 278 3.45 17.90 -7.27
C LEU A 278 2.66 19.21 -7.28
N ALA A 279 1.88 19.45 -8.33
CA ALA A 279 1.05 20.66 -8.51
C ALA A 279 -0.06 20.81 -7.45
N LEU A 280 -0.52 19.72 -6.84
CA LEU A 280 -1.47 19.76 -5.70
C LEU A 280 -0.84 20.29 -4.39
N GLY A 281 0.46 20.56 -4.39
CA GLY A 281 1.15 21.25 -3.30
C GLY A 281 1.77 20.34 -2.23
N PRO A 282 2.37 20.94 -1.19
CA PRO A 282 3.24 20.25 -0.22
C PRO A 282 2.50 19.34 0.77
N ALA A 283 1.17 19.45 0.85
CA ALA A 283 0.35 18.51 1.62
C ALA A 283 0.38 17.12 0.99
N VAL A 284 0.55 17.00 -0.33
CA VAL A 284 0.71 15.72 -1.01
C VAL A 284 2.14 15.21 -0.82
N ARG A 285 2.30 14.11 -0.08
CA ARG A 285 3.60 13.55 0.34
C ARG A 285 4.12 12.48 -0.61
N GLY A 286 3.32 12.07 -1.58
CA GLY A 286 3.72 11.05 -2.53
C GLY A 286 2.59 10.49 -3.34
N VAL A 287 2.97 9.64 -4.28
CA VAL A 287 2.07 8.80 -5.05
C VAL A 287 2.42 7.34 -4.79
N HIS A 288 1.41 6.55 -4.47
CA HIS A 288 1.50 5.12 -4.30
C HIS A 288 0.65 4.41 -5.36
N PHE A 289 1.29 3.66 -6.24
CA PHE A 289 0.63 2.93 -7.30
C PHE A 289 0.30 1.50 -6.86
N GLN A 290 -0.88 1.02 -7.21
CA GLN A 290 -1.35 -0.32 -6.89
C GLN A 290 -1.89 -0.95 -8.17
N PRO A 291 -1.09 -1.73 -8.91
CA PRO A 291 -1.62 -2.55 -9.98
C PRO A 291 -2.82 -3.37 -9.51
N VAL A 292 -3.87 -3.43 -10.32
CA VAL A 292 -5.09 -4.16 -9.97
C VAL A 292 -4.76 -5.59 -9.57
N SER A 293 -5.37 -6.01 -8.47
CA SER A 293 -5.44 -7.40 -8.06
C SER A 293 -6.91 -7.79 -7.99
N SER A 294 -7.24 -8.97 -8.48
CA SER A 294 -8.62 -9.40 -8.62
C SER A 294 -9.13 -10.00 -7.30
N PHE A 295 -9.42 -9.11 -6.35
CA PHE A 295 -10.07 -9.39 -5.08
C PHE A 295 -11.43 -8.69 -5.03
N GLY A 296 -12.38 -9.25 -4.28
CA GLY A 296 -13.69 -8.62 -4.09
C GLY A 296 -14.44 -8.46 -5.43
N ARG A 297 -14.73 -7.22 -5.82
CA ARG A 297 -15.48 -6.89 -7.04
C ARG A 297 -14.55 -6.41 -8.15
N TYR A 298 -14.70 -6.99 -9.33
CA TYR A 298 -13.98 -6.60 -10.55
C TYR A 298 -14.76 -7.06 -11.79
N PRO A 299 -14.72 -6.33 -12.93
CA PRO A 299 -15.56 -6.60 -14.10
C PRO A 299 -14.94 -7.55 -15.13
N TRP A 300 -13.83 -8.22 -14.81
CA TRP A 300 -13.08 -9.06 -15.75
C TRP A 300 -12.96 -10.51 -15.27
N ALA A 301 -12.69 -11.42 -16.20
CA ALA A 301 -12.29 -12.78 -15.84
C ALA A 301 -10.89 -12.75 -15.17
N LEU A 302 -10.72 -13.56 -14.11
CA LEU A 302 -9.49 -13.61 -13.33
C LEU A 302 -8.23 -13.91 -14.19
N SER A 303 -8.38 -14.72 -15.24
CA SER A 303 -7.32 -15.07 -16.19
C SER A 303 -6.85 -13.91 -17.07
N ASN A 304 -7.74 -12.93 -17.34
CA ASN A 304 -7.50 -11.84 -18.28
C ASN A 304 -7.49 -10.48 -17.55
N ALA A 305 -7.24 -10.48 -16.24
CA ALA A 305 -7.23 -9.23 -15.50
C ALA A 305 -6.14 -8.29 -16.05
N PRO A 306 -6.40 -6.99 -16.15
CA PRO A 306 -5.51 -6.00 -16.77
C PRO A 306 -4.37 -5.61 -15.81
N ARG A 307 -3.61 -6.61 -15.34
CA ARG A 307 -2.51 -6.45 -14.38
C ARG A 307 -1.30 -5.79 -15.05
N LEU A 308 -0.58 -5.00 -14.25
CA LEU A 308 0.76 -4.53 -14.56
C LEU A 308 1.74 -5.17 -13.58
N THR A 309 2.89 -5.59 -14.07
CA THR A 309 4.03 -6.01 -13.25
C THR A 309 4.79 -4.79 -12.73
N LEU A 310 5.57 -4.93 -11.65
CA LEU A 310 6.39 -3.83 -11.11
C LEU A 310 7.35 -3.23 -12.17
N PRO A 311 8.05 -4.03 -13.01
CA PRO A 311 8.80 -3.53 -14.16
C PRO A 311 8.03 -2.58 -15.06
N GLU A 312 6.79 -2.92 -15.41
CA GLU A 312 5.97 -2.11 -16.29
C GLU A 312 5.62 -0.77 -15.67
N VAL A 313 5.29 -0.75 -14.37
CA VAL A 313 5.02 0.50 -13.65
C VAL A 313 6.29 1.36 -13.58
N MET A 314 7.45 0.78 -13.21
CA MET A 314 8.72 1.51 -13.18
C MET A 314 9.05 2.13 -14.55
N ALA A 315 8.89 1.35 -15.63
CA ALA A 315 9.20 1.84 -16.96
C ALA A 315 8.16 2.84 -17.49
N ALA A 316 6.88 2.67 -17.16
CA ALA A 316 5.86 3.66 -17.49
C ALA A 316 6.19 5.01 -16.82
N LEU A 317 6.60 4.99 -15.55
CA LEU A 317 7.04 6.19 -14.84
C LEU A 317 8.24 6.86 -15.51
N VAL A 318 9.29 6.10 -15.84
CA VAL A 318 10.49 6.64 -16.50
C VAL A 318 10.19 7.14 -17.91
N ARG A 319 9.36 6.44 -18.69
CA ARG A 319 9.01 6.87 -20.05
C ARG A 319 8.14 8.11 -20.06
N GLN A 320 7.18 8.21 -19.14
CA GLN A 320 6.20 9.29 -19.13
C GLN A 320 6.65 10.52 -18.34
N ALA A 321 7.58 10.37 -17.40
CA ALA A 321 8.14 11.47 -16.61
C ALA A 321 9.68 11.34 -16.43
N PRO A 322 10.46 11.28 -17.53
CA PRO A 322 11.93 11.13 -17.47
C PRO A 322 12.62 12.31 -16.77
N GLU A 323 11.96 13.47 -16.70
CA GLU A 323 12.43 14.65 -15.98
C GLU A 323 12.30 14.52 -14.45
N LEU A 324 11.43 13.64 -13.96
CA LEU A 324 11.16 13.47 -12.53
C LEU A 324 11.82 12.21 -11.96
N VAL A 325 11.87 11.12 -12.72
CA VAL A 325 12.29 9.81 -12.22
C VAL A 325 13.14 9.03 -13.21
N ARG A 326 14.09 8.25 -12.70
CA ARG A 326 14.97 7.36 -13.45
C ARG A 326 14.91 5.96 -12.87
N MET A 327 15.26 4.96 -13.68
CA MET A 327 15.19 3.55 -13.24
C MET A 327 16.05 3.28 -12.00
N GLU A 328 17.25 3.87 -11.94
CA GLU A 328 18.19 3.74 -10.82
C GLU A 328 17.66 4.30 -9.49
N HIS A 329 16.60 5.12 -9.51
CA HIS A 329 16.01 5.65 -8.29
C HIS A 329 15.21 4.60 -7.53
N PHE A 330 14.69 3.58 -8.23
CA PHE A 330 13.81 2.57 -7.65
C PHE A 330 14.62 1.44 -7.03
N HIS A 331 14.21 1.02 -5.85
CA HIS A 331 14.82 -0.11 -5.16
C HIS A 331 13.78 -1.03 -4.54
N PRO A 332 14.11 -2.33 -4.34
CA PRO A 332 13.24 -3.25 -3.61
C PRO A 332 13.04 -2.83 -2.15
N PRO A 333 11.95 -3.26 -1.52
CA PRO A 333 11.65 -2.97 -0.12
C PRO A 333 12.64 -3.61 0.86
N GLY A 334 12.73 -3.01 2.04
CA GLY A 334 13.41 -3.59 3.20
C GLY A 334 12.54 -4.42 4.14
N CYS A 335 11.24 -4.10 4.24
CA CYS A 335 10.33 -4.76 5.18
C CYS A 335 9.71 -6.01 4.52
N GLU A 336 8.92 -5.85 3.47
CA GLU A 336 8.21 -6.91 2.75
C GLU A 336 9.08 -7.63 1.70
N HIS A 337 8.57 -8.71 1.11
CA HIS A 337 9.29 -9.47 0.08
C HIS A 337 9.62 -8.58 -1.15
N ALA A 338 10.81 -8.74 -1.75
CA ALA A 338 11.31 -7.84 -2.80
C ALA A 338 10.38 -7.71 -4.02
N LEU A 339 9.68 -8.78 -4.37
CA LEU A 339 8.69 -8.81 -5.46
C LEU A 339 7.34 -8.15 -5.12
N CYS A 340 7.15 -7.61 -3.91
CA CYS A 340 5.89 -6.98 -3.52
C CYS A 340 5.80 -5.50 -3.92
N SER A 341 6.92 -4.78 -3.94
CA SER A 341 6.89 -3.32 -4.11
C SER A 341 8.21 -2.78 -4.65
N PHE A 342 8.20 -1.49 -4.98
CA PHE A 342 9.38 -0.66 -5.09
C PHE A 342 9.11 0.70 -4.44
N SER A 343 10.16 1.44 -4.11
CA SER A 343 10.05 2.85 -3.73
C SER A 343 11.24 3.67 -4.19
N ALA A 344 11.03 4.98 -4.23
CA ALA A 344 12.01 6.02 -4.39
C ALA A 344 11.60 7.23 -3.55
N ALA A 345 12.58 7.87 -2.91
CA ALA A 345 12.36 9.05 -2.08
C ALA A 345 13.06 10.26 -2.70
N TYR A 346 12.41 11.41 -2.58
CA TYR A 346 12.84 12.66 -3.19
C TYR A 346 12.68 13.81 -2.21
N ARG A 347 13.48 14.85 -2.42
CA ARG A 347 13.26 16.19 -1.92
C ARG A 347 12.62 17.02 -3.03
N ARG A 348 11.50 17.69 -2.74
CA ARG A 348 10.88 18.69 -3.61
C ARG A 348 11.78 19.91 -3.68
N THR A 349 12.08 20.36 -4.90
CA THR A 349 12.88 21.55 -5.21
C THR A 349 12.15 22.43 -6.24
N GLY A 350 12.76 23.54 -6.64
CA GLY A 350 12.19 24.46 -7.62
C GLY A 350 11.06 25.35 -7.07
N VAL A 351 10.48 26.16 -7.96
CA VAL A 351 9.35 27.04 -7.65
C VAL A 351 8.14 26.17 -7.26
N GLU A 352 7.52 26.48 -6.13
CA GLU A 352 6.36 25.73 -5.57
C GLU A 352 6.59 24.22 -5.34
N GLY A 353 7.84 23.73 -5.40
CA GLY A 353 8.16 22.32 -5.17
C GLY A 353 7.82 21.40 -6.35
N ALA A 354 7.88 21.93 -7.59
CA ALA A 354 7.55 21.22 -8.83
C ALA A 354 8.65 20.26 -9.32
N GLU A 355 9.87 20.35 -8.79
CA GLU A 355 11.00 19.50 -9.17
C GLU A 355 11.29 18.45 -8.08
N LEU A 356 11.97 17.37 -8.47
CA LEU A 356 12.36 16.28 -7.57
C LEU A 356 13.87 16.04 -7.60
N GLU A 357 14.48 16.16 -6.43
CA GLU A 357 15.87 15.77 -6.18
C GLU A 357 15.89 14.41 -5.48
N TRP A 358 16.49 13.40 -6.11
CA TRP A 358 16.52 12.03 -5.58
C TRP A 358 17.38 11.92 -4.31
N LEU A 359 16.88 11.16 -3.32
CA LEU A 359 17.53 10.92 -2.04
C LEU A 359 18.01 9.46 -1.94
N PRO A 360 19.22 9.13 -2.42
CA PRO A 360 19.72 7.75 -2.50
C PRO A 360 19.86 7.05 -1.13
N GLN A 361 20.09 7.82 -0.06
CA GLN A 361 20.34 7.30 1.28
C GLN A 361 19.06 6.92 2.05
N ALA A 362 17.89 7.34 1.59
CA ALA A 362 16.62 7.07 2.28
C ALA A 362 16.21 5.58 2.26
N GLY A 363 16.89 4.75 1.44
CA GLY A 363 16.68 3.30 1.33
C GLY A 363 17.89 2.43 1.68
N GLN A 364 19.06 2.99 2.01
CA GLN A 364 20.29 2.20 2.18
C GLN A 364 20.37 1.52 3.56
N SER A 365 20.78 0.24 3.54
CA SER A 365 21.23 -0.48 4.74
C SER A 365 22.73 -0.25 4.88
N CYS A 366 23.24 -0.07 6.11
CA CYS A 366 24.68 -0.03 6.36
C CYS A 366 25.38 -1.21 5.68
N CYS A 367 26.57 -0.94 5.13
CA CYS A 367 27.47 -1.88 4.46
C CYS A 367 28.03 -2.93 5.44
N SER A 368 27.17 -3.79 5.97
CA SER A 368 27.55 -4.97 6.75
C SER A 368 27.58 -6.19 5.81
N PRO A 369 28.58 -7.07 5.91
CA PRO A 369 28.62 -8.33 5.17
C PRO A 369 27.52 -9.33 5.61
N VAL A 370 26.82 -9.04 6.71
CA VAL A 370 25.68 -9.82 7.20
C VAL A 370 24.37 -9.13 6.79
N PRO A 371 23.46 -9.80 6.06
CA PRO A 371 22.13 -9.24 5.76
C PRO A 371 21.40 -8.83 7.05
N PRO A 372 20.82 -7.63 7.10
CA PRO A 372 20.11 -7.19 8.30
C PRO A 372 18.87 -8.07 8.56
N PRO A 373 18.46 -8.25 9.82
CA PRO A 373 17.19 -8.90 10.14
C PRO A 373 16.01 -8.20 9.49
N ALA A 374 15.00 -8.97 9.08
CA ALA A 374 13.77 -8.42 8.51
C ALA A 374 13.09 -7.41 9.45
N ALA A 375 13.20 -7.59 10.77
CA ALA A 375 12.76 -6.63 11.79
C ALA A 375 13.44 -5.25 11.71
N GLU A 376 14.71 -5.19 11.30
CA GLU A 376 15.41 -3.91 11.11
C GLU A 376 14.85 -3.16 9.89
N GLY A 377 14.63 -3.89 8.79
CA GLY A 377 13.91 -3.37 7.62
C GLY A 377 12.52 -2.88 8.00
N ALA A 378 11.82 -3.61 8.89
CA ALA A 378 10.51 -3.20 9.39
C ALA A 378 10.56 -1.92 10.22
N ARG A 379 11.51 -1.83 11.15
CA ARG A 379 11.74 -0.61 11.93
C ARG A 379 12.02 0.59 11.04
N LYS A 380 12.91 0.44 10.05
CA LYS A 380 13.25 1.52 9.10
C LYS A 380 12.05 1.91 8.24
N ALA A 381 11.26 0.96 7.76
CA ALA A 381 10.05 1.24 6.99
C ALA A 381 9.00 2.00 7.82
N ARG A 382 8.81 1.62 9.09
CA ARG A 382 7.92 2.34 10.01
C ARG A 382 8.38 3.77 10.26
N GLN A 383 9.66 3.96 10.55
CA GLN A 383 10.27 5.28 10.72
C GLN A 383 10.18 6.10 9.44
N PHE A 384 10.44 5.50 8.28
CA PHE A 384 10.33 6.14 6.98
C PHE A 384 8.89 6.63 6.75
N VAL A 385 7.89 5.75 6.85
CA VAL A 385 6.49 6.11 6.65
C VAL A 385 6.04 7.20 7.63
N ALA A 386 6.34 7.04 8.92
CA ALA A 386 5.99 8.05 9.93
C ALA A 386 6.67 9.40 9.67
N LEU A 387 7.94 9.41 9.25
CA LEU A 387 8.69 10.64 8.97
C LEU A 387 8.34 11.30 7.63
N HIS A 388 7.89 10.52 6.63
CA HIS A 388 7.65 11.03 5.29
C HIS A 388 6.18 11.41 5.07
N TRP A 389 5.24 10.70 5.71
CA TRP A 389 3.81 10.83 5.44
C TRP A 389 3.04 11.58 6.54
N LYS A 390 3.57 11.73 7.76
CA LYS A 390 2.94 12.53 8.83
C LYS A 390 2.86 14.01 8.43
N GLY A 391 1.68 14.61 8.61
CA GLY A 391 1.48 16.05 8.41
C GLY A 391 2.24 16.89 9.44
N ALA A 392 2.45 18.19 9.15
CA ALA A 392 3.18 19.08 10.04
C ALA A 392 2.47 19.21 11.41
N GLU A 393 3.24 19.37 12.50
CA GLU A 393 2.68 19.65 13.83
C GLU A 393 2.19 21.11 13.89
N ARG A 394 0.89 21.30 14.17
CA ARG A 394 0.32 22.62 14.45
C ARG A 394 0.55 22.93 15.93
N ILE A 395 1.29 23.99 16.22
CA ILE A 395 1.43 24.53 17.58
C ILE A 395 0.13 25.29 17.88
N PRO A 396 -0.53 25.10 19.03
CA PRO A 396 -1.65 25.94 19.45
C PRO A 396 -1.23 27.41 19.42
N ALA A 397 -2.11 28.30 18.94
CA ALA A 397 -1.91 29.73 19.13
C ALA A 397 -1.81 29.99 20.64
N ALA A 398 -0.72 30.62 21.07
CA ALA A 398 -0.45 30.90 22.47
C ALA A 398 -1.34 32.06 22.95
N ASP A 399 -2.61 31.77 23.21
CA ASP A 399 -3.52 32.68 23.93
C ASP A 399 -3.97 32.00 25.22
N THR A 400 -3.09 31.98 26.23
CA THR A 400 -3.51 31.81 27.63
C THR A 400 -2.51 32.50 28.55
N PRO A 401 -2.91 33.57 29.26
CA PRO A 401 -2.08 34.19 30.28
C PRO A 401 -2.17 33.37 31.57
N GLY A 402 -1.11 32.64 31.91
CA GLY A 402 -1.03 31.91 33.19
C GLY A 402 0.01 30.80 33.16
N GLY A 403 1.17 31.06 33.78
CA GLY A 403 2.37 30.23 33.66
C GLY A 403 2.31 28.85 34.32
N ALA A 404 2.91 27.88 33.62
CA ALA A 404 3.68 26.78 34.20
C ALA A 404 4.77 26.41 33.17
N ALA A 405 6.03 26.48 33.56
CA ALA A 405 7.18 26.28 32.68
C ALA A 405 7.32 24.80 32.27
N LEU A 406 7.37 24.55 30.95
CA LEU A 406 7.80 23.28 30.36
C LEU A 406 9.32 23.33 30.10
N PRO A 407 10.04 22.19 30.17
CA PRO A 407 11.49 22.16 30.04
C PRO A 407 11.95 22.59 28.63
N GLU A 408 12.74 23.64 28.58
CA GLU A 408 13.46 24.14 27.41
C GLU A 408 14.52 23.14 26.94
N ARG A 409 14.32 22.52 25.78
CA ARG A 409 15.37 22.17 24.79
C ARG A 409 14.79 21.48 23.55
N ALA A 410 14.09 22.26 22.74
CA ALA A 410 14.08 22.07 21.29
C ALA A 410 14.16 23.49 20.71
N ASP A 411 15.34 23.85 20.21
CA ASP A 411 15.55 25.20 19.66
C ASP A 411 14.66 25.43 18.43
N ASP A 412 14.32 26.69 18.19
CA ASP A 412 13.47 27.08 17.05
C ASP A 412 14.10 26.69 15.70
N PHE A 413 15.42 26.46 15.68
CA PHE A 413 16.15 25.92 14.53
C PHE A 413 15.84 24.44 14.26
N SER A 414 15.73 23.60 15.28
CA SER A 414 15.33 22.18 15.17
C SER A 414 13.86 22.07 14.78
N ARG A 415 13.00 22.99 15.24
CA ARG A 415 11.61 23.11 14.81
C ARG A 415 11.51 23.56 13.35
N PHE A 416 12.34 24.52 12.94
CA PHE A 416 12.47 24.95 11.55
C PHE A 416 12.99 23.83 10.65
N LEU A 417 14.00 23.06 11.07
CA LEU A 417 14.54 21.91 10.33
C LEU A 417 13.53 20.75 10.23
N ASN A 418 12.73 20.49 11.28
CA ASN A 418 11.65 19.51 11.22
C ASN A 418 10.50 19.94 10.29
N ARG A 419 10.12 21.22 10.29
CA ARG A 419 9.13 21.79 9.34
C ARG A 419 9.67 21.79 7.89
N ALA A 420 10.88 22.30 7.69
CA ALA A 420 11.51 22.43 6.38
C ALA A 420 11.89 21.08 5.74
N GLY A 421 12.11 20.04 6.54
CA GLY A 421 12.51 18.72 6.06
C GLY A 421 11.36 17.79 5.69
N ALA A 422 10.22 17.87 6.38
CA ALA A 422 9.09 16.97 6.15
C ALA A 422 8.23 17.41 4.95
N GLU A 423 7.88 18.69 4.87
CA GLU A 423 7.06 19.28 3.77
C GLU A 423 7.75 19.25 2.40
N ARG A 424 9.07 19.09 2.40
CA ARG A 424 9.85 18.93 1.17
C ARG A 424 10.08 17.48 0.79
N ARG A 425 9.58 16.48 1.53
CA ARG A 425 9.76 15.07 1.14
C ARG A 425 8.63 14.61 0.24
N PHE A 426 9.00 13.87 -0.80
CA PHE A 426 8.05 13.24 -1.73
C PHE A 426 8.45 11.80 -1.99
N THR A 427 7.48 10.88 -1.97
CA THR A 427 7.74 9.46 -2.18
C THR A 427 6.98 8.96 -3.40
N VAL A 428 7.68 8.25 -4.30
CA VAL A 428 7.06 7.47 -5.37
C VAL A 428 7.21 6.00 -4.97
N SER A 429 6.11 5.27 -4.96
CA SER A 429 6.13 3.85 -4.58
C SER A 429 5.06 3.08 -5.34
N ALA A 430 5.22 1.77 -5.42
CA ALA A 430 4.17 0.89 -5.91
C ALA A 430 4.12 -0.41 -5.12
N MET A 431 2.94 -1.01 -5.00
CA MET A 431 2.76 -2.34 -4.43
C MET A 431 1.87 -3.20 -5.31
N ALA A 432 2.40 -4.34 -5.75
CA ALA A 432 1.66 -5.32 -6.51
C ALA A 432 1.07 -6.36 -5.55
N PHE A 433 -0.20 -6.22 -5.17
CA PHE A 433 -0.88 -7.24 -4.36
C PHE A 433 -1.08 -8.55 -5.15
N GLN A 434 -1.56 -9.60 -4.47
CA GLN A 434 -1.55 -10.97 -5.00
C GLN A 434 -2.91 -11.65 -4.93
N ASP A 435 -3.60 -11.70 -6.06
CA ASP A 435 -4.79 -12.55 -6.20
C ASP A 435 -4.44 -14.03 -6.39
N ALA A 436 -5.46 -14.89 -6.46
CA ALA A 436 -5.25 -16.33 -6.53
C ALA A 436 -4.42 -16.79 -7.75
N TYR A 437 -4.28 -15.99 -8.81
CA TYR A 437 -3.38 -16.27 -9.94
C TYR A 437 -1.93 -15.88 -9.65
N SER A 438 -1.71 -14.76 -9.00
CA SER A 438 -0.37 -14.20 -8.73
C SER A 438 0.19 -14.53 -7.33
N LEU A 439 -0.57 -15.30 -6.53
CA LEU A 439 -0.17 -15.68 -5.19
C LEU A 439 1.10 -16.54 -5.17
N ASP A 440 2.02 -16.17 -4.28
CA ASP A 440 3.27 -16.82 -3.97
C ASP A 440 3.38 -16.82 -2.45
N LEU A 441 3.44 -18.01 -1.84
CA LEU A 441 3.42 -18.14 -0.39
C LEU A 441 4.70 -17.62 0.28
N GLU A 442 5.82 -17.49 -0.43
CA GLU A 442 7.04 -16.85 0.11
C GLU A 442 6.84 -15.34 0.27
N ARG A 443 6.13 -14.71 -0.67
CA ARG A 443 5.74 -13.30 -0.56
C ARG A 443 4.79 -13.07 0.62
N VAL A 444 3.85 -14.00 0.83
CA VAL A 444 2.94 -14.01 1.98
C VAL A 444 3.71 -14.13 3.30
N ARG A 445 4.63 -15.10 3.42
CA ARG A 445 5.47 -15.28 4.62
C ARG A 445 6.31 -14.04 4.93
N GLY A 446 6.74 -13.31 3.90
CA GLY A 446 7.45 -12.05 4.04
C GLY A 446 6.56 -10.81 4.18
N CYS A 447 5.24 -10.95 4.31
CA CYS A 447 4.32 -9.81 4.38
C CYS A 447 4.40 -9.07 5.73
N CYS A 448 4.32 -7.75 5.67
CA CYS A 448 4.33 -6.87 6.83
C CYS A 448 3.09 -5.98 6.94
N ILE A 449 2.11 -6.20 6.06
CA ILE A 449 0.83 -5.49 6.04
C ILE A 449 -0.24 -6.50 6.39
N HIS A 450 -0.88 -6.29 7.53
CA HIS A 450 -1.80 -7.26 8.11
C HIS A 450 -3.14 -6.59 8.38
N VAL A 451 -4.22 -7.30 8.09
CA VAL A 451 -5.57 -6.91 8.49
C VAL A 451 -5.86 -7.57 9.83
N VAL A 452 -6.29 -6.75 10.80
CA VAL A 452 -6.69 -7.20 12.12
C VAL A 452 -8.09 -7.82 12.03
N GLN A 453 -8.20 -9.12 12.29
CA GLN A 453 -9.47 -9.83 12.34
C GLN A 453 -10.22 -9.53 13.65
N ALA A 454 -11.52 -9.83 13.70
CA ALA A 454 -12.32 -9.68 14.92
C ALA A 454 -11.82 -10.57 16.07
N ASP A 455 -11.27 -11.74 15.75
CA ASP A 455 -10.65 -12.68 16.70
C ASP A 455 -9.21 -12.29 17.10
N GLY A 456 -8.73 -11.12 16.66
CA GLY A 456 -7.40 -10.60 16.98
C GLY A 456 -6.27 -11.18 16.12
N ARG A 457 -6.54 -12.11 15.19
CA ARG A 457 -5.51 -12.59 14.24
C ARG A 457 -5.08 -11.48 13.30
N LEU A 458 -3.78 -11.49 12.97
CA LEU A 458 -3.16 -10.55 12.03
C LEU A 458 -2.87 -11.25 10.71
N VAL A 459 -3.81 -11.17 9.77
CA VAL A 459 -3.77 -11.91 8.51
C VAL A 459 -3.14 -11.04 7.41
N PRO A 460 -2.18 -11.53 6.62
CA PRO A 460 -1.61 -10.78 5.49
C PRO A 460 -2.69 -10.23 4.55
N PHE A 461 -2.57 -8.96 4.16
CA PHE A 461 -3.59 -8.26 3.37
C PHE A 461 -4.06 -9.02 2.12
N CYS A 462 -3.12 -9.58 1.33
CA CYS A 462 -3.48 -10.34 0.14
C CYS A 462 -4.32 -11.58 0.47
N LEU A 463 -4.02 -12.29 1.57
CA LEU A 463 -4.76 -13.49 1.96
C LEU A 463 -6.14 -13.15 2.54
N HIS A 464 -6.24 -12.07 3.33
CA HIS A 464 -7.53 -11.58 3.86
C HIS A 464 -8.54 -11.33 2.73
N ASN A 465 -8.07 -10.70 1.65
CA ASN A 465 -8.91 -10.34 0.51
C ASN A 465 -8.99 -11.45 -0.56
N LEU A 466 -8.28 -12.57 -0.40
CA LEU A 466 -8.16 -13.56 -1.45
C LEU A 466 -9.48 -14.28 -1.70
N THR A 467 -9.95 -14.21 -2.95
CA THR A 467 -11.11 -14.96 -3.45
C THR A 467 -10.67 -16.00 -4.49
N ALA A 468 -11.37 -17.12 -4.52
CA ALA A 468 -11.34 -18.03 -5.66
C ALA A 468 -12.06 -17.41 -6.87
N ARG A 469 -12.00 -18.10 -8.01
CA ARG A 469 -12.63 -17.65 -9.27
C ARG A 469 -14.13 -17.42 -9.15
N ASP A 470 -14.82 -18.19 -8.31
CA ASP A 470 -16.26 -18.07 -8.06
C ASP A 470 -16.61 -17.00 -7.01
N GLY A 471 -15.61 -16.28 -6.48
CA GLY A 471 -15.79 -15.28 -5.43
C GLY A 471 -15.68 -15.81 -4.01
N ALA A 472 -15.55 -17.13 -3.80
CA ALA A 472 -15.41 -17.71 -2.46
C ALA A 472 -14.13 -17.20 -1.78
N ARG A 473 -14.26 -16.59 -0.60
CA ARG A 473 -13.10 -16.08 0.16
C ARG A 473 -12.32 -17.24 0.79
N LEU A 474 -10.98 -17.11 0.84
CA LEU A 474 -10.11 -18.06 1.53
C LEU A 474 -10.42 -18.12 3.03
N TYR A 475 -10.67 -16.96 3.63
CA TYR A 475 -11.23 -16.85 4.97
C TYR A 475 -12.64 -16.30 4.84
N SER A 476 -13.63 -17.10 5.23
CA SER A 476 -15.02 -16.68 5.25
C SER A 476 -15.20 -15.55 6.27
N GLY A 477 -15.45 -14.33 5.77
CA GLY A 477 -16.07 -13.20 6.48
C GLY A 477 -15.18 -12.40 7.45
N ALA A 478 -15.13 -11.09 7.24
CA ALA A 478 -14.61 -10.10 8.20
C ALA A 478 -15.59 -9.81 9.37
N TRP A 479 -16.66 -10.63 9.54
CA TRP A 479 -17.77 -10.44 10.49
C TRP A 479 -18.44 -11.75 10.95
N ALA A 480 -17.71 -12.87 11.05
CA ALA A 480 -18.22 -14.09 11.71
C ALA A 480 -17.80 -14.13 13.18
#